data_AF-A0A957UBR5-F1
#
_entry.id   AF-A0A957UBR5-F1
#
_cell.length_a   1.000
_cell.length_b   1.000
_cell.length_c   1.000
_cell.angle_alpha   90.00
_cell.angle_beta   90.00
_cell.angle_gamma   90.00
#
_symmetry.space_group_name_H-M   'P 1'
#
loop_
_entity.id
_entity.type
_entity.pdbx_description
1 polymer ?
#
loop_
_entity_poly.entity_id
_entity_poly.type
_entity_poly.pdbx_seq_one_letter_code
_entity_poly.pdbx_strand_id
1 'polypeptide(L)'
;TNGAMDQVQTQPPFGYATHLMLNWYKQPNTTYTVTIGSNVADPYGNTLPEDFVMSFTTGDYPPLLQIDLSRFTHYTAYTNTVVGVNYRNVATINAKLYRVPLNDLFQLAGENQWSVWDSYVVPDQAQNLLWERNYTPEGEPNVIQTQGMRLTAVQSSGGAEEPLPPGVYMLEVRDPAATAQQDGRSSVQRAVIILSNNNITFKRAAQGQSLAWLTDLATGQPVADAPVTFTRTGPEIAQAATDSDGVAMADLGLTAQDQWAPYFAYTGQPGDAGFAVVSSDWAEGIQPWMFNLNTGGSYDQILMNLYTERPIYRPGQPVYWKGIIRVLQNDEWTLPVAGQEVIVKINDGMGNLVYTGNYPINENGTINGEFMLAPDALTGYYS
;
A
#
# COMPACT_ATOMS: atom_id res chain seq x y z
N THR A 1 -24.83 -30.51 -10.54
CA THR A 1 -23.44 -30.97 -10.74
C THR A 1 -22.55 -29.76 -10.86
N ASN A 2 -21.42 -29.80 -10.14
CA ASN A 2 -20.33 -28.83 -10.00
C ASN A 2 -20.59 -27.52 -9.23
N GLY A 3 -20.09 -27.50 -7.99
CA GLY A 3 -19.16 -26.46 -7.57
C GLY A 3 -19.65 -25.43 -6.55
N ALA A 4 -19.69 -25.81 -5.27
CA ALA A 4 -19.15 -25.05 -4.13
C ALA A 4 -19.57 -25.79 -2.85
N MET A 5 -18.62 -26.12 -2.00
CA MET A 5 -18.93 -26.54 -0.63
C MET A 5 -19.52 -25.34 0.10
N ASP A 6 -20.77 -25.45 0.52
CA ASP A 6 -21.37 -24.53 1.48
C ASP A 6 -20.52 -24.56 2.76
N GLN A 7 -19.86 -23.44 3.09
CA GLN A 7 -19.55 -23.18 4.48
C GLN A 7 -20.86 -22.78 5.17
N VAL A 8 -21.66 -23.77 5.52
CA VAL A 8 -22.61 -23.61 6.62
C VAL A 8 -21.75 -23.56 7.88
N GLN A 9 -21.61 -22.38 8.47
CA GLN A 9 -20.92 -22.25 9.76
C GLN A 9 -21.77 -22.97 10.82
N THR A 10 -21.38 -24.20 11.19
CA THR A 10 -22.17 -25.07 12.08
C THR A 10 -22.04 -24.74 13.57
N GLN A 11 -21.22 -23.75 13.94
CA GLN A 11 -21.01 -23.32 15.33
C GLN A 11 -20.68 -21.81 15.40
N PRO A 12 -21.67 -20.91 15.50
CA PRO A 12 -21.46 -19.54 15.95
C PRO A 12 -21.44 -19.46 17.50
N PRO A 13 -20.79 -18.44 18.09
CA PRO A 13 -20.73 -18.25 19.55
C PRO A 13 -22.13 -18.05 20.17
N PHE A 14 -22.24 -18.31 21.47
CA PHE A 14 -23.49 -18.22 22.23
C PHE A 14 -24.12 -16.81 22.13
N GLY A 15 -25.33 -16.76 21.57
CA GLY A 15 -26.18 -15.57 21.49
C GLY A 15 -26.24 -14.94 20.09
N TYR A 16 -27.43 -14.94 19.49
CA TYR A 16 -27.84 -14.10 18.36
C TYR A 16 -27.45 -14.49 16.92
N ALA A 17 -27.59 -15.76 16.53
CA ALA A 17 -27.72 -16.11 15.10
C ALA A 17 -29.21 -16.08 14.67
N THR A 18 -29.82 -14.90 14.58
CA THR A 18 -31.21 -14.69 14.10
C THR A 18 -31.30 -14.53 12.58
N HIS A 19 -30.21 -14.76 11.85
CA HIS A 19 -30.12 -14.48 10.42
C HIS A 19 -29.55 -15.68 9.67
N LEU A 20 -30.26 -16.09 8.62
CA LEU A 20 -29.76 -17.00 7.59
C LEU A 20 -29.24 -16.15 6.42
N MET A 21 -27.96 -16.30 6.08
CA MET A 21 -27.37 -15.63 4.92
C MET A 21 -27.11 -16.66 3.82
N LEU A 22 -27.71 -16.44 2.64
CA LEU A 22 -27.50 -17.26 1.46
C LEU A 22 -26.68 -16.46 0.44
N ASN A 23 -25.46 -16.92 0.15
CA ASN A 23 -24.57 -16.27 -0.80
C ASN A 23 -24.24 -17.21 -1.97
N TRP A 24 -24.60 -16.79 -3.18
CA TRP A 24 -24.31 -17.50 -4.42
C TRP A 24 -24.41 -16.55 -5.61
N TYR A 25 -23.82 -16.93 -6.74
CA TYR A 25 -23.92 -16.19 -8.00
C TYR A 25 -25.35 -16.24 -8.56
N LYS A 26 -26.00 -15.08 -8.65
CA LYS A 26 -27.35 -14.94 -9.19
C LYS A 26 -27.26 -14.35 -10.59
N GLN A 27 -27.84 -15.02 -11.57
CA GLN A 27 -27.99 -14.53 -12.94
C GLN A 27 -28.91 -13.29 -12.94
N PRO A 28 -28.68 -12.31 -13.80
CA PRO A 28 -29.55 -11.14 -13.93
C PRO A 28 -30.92 -11.56 -14.49
N ASN A 29 -31.95 -10.75 -14.26
CA ASN A 29 -33.31 -10.96 -14.81
C ASN A 29 -33.87 -12.39 -14.63
N THR A 30 -33.49 -13.06 -13.54
CA THR A 30 -33.85 -14.46 -13.26
C THR A 30 -34.70 -14.53 -12.00
N THR A 31 -35.79 -15.29 -12.06
CA THR A 31 -36.64 -15.57 -10.90
C THR A 31 -36.10 -16.77 -10.16
N TYR A 32 -35.82 -16.58 -8.87
CA TYR A 32 -35.40 -17.63 -7.95
C TYR A 32 -36.51 -17.90 -6.95
N THR A 33 -36.68 -19.18 -6.62
CA THR A 33 -37.53 -19.62 -5.50
C THR A 33 -36.63 -20.31 -4.48
N VAL A 34 -36.68 -19.82 -3.24
CA VAL A 34 -35.97 -20.38 -2.09
C VAL A 34 -36.98 -21.04 -1.19
N THR A 35 -36.77 -22.32 -0.90
CA THR A 35 -37.59 -23.11 0.01
C THR A 35 -36.77 -23.51 1.22
N ILE A 36 -37.23 -23.17 2.41
CA ILE A 36 -36.72 -23.69 3.68
C ILE A 36 -37.71 -24.75 4.14
N GLY A 37 -37.25 -26.00 4.17
CA GLY A 37 -38.11 -27.14 4.53
C GLY A 37 -38.59 -27.06 5.97
N SER A 38 -39.82 -27.52 6.19
CA SER A 38 -40.46 -27.68 7.50
C SER A 38 -39.68 -28.59 8.45
N ASN A 39 -38.77 -29.40 7.95
CA ASN A 39 -37.90 -30.27 8.74
C ASN A 39 -36.63 -29.59 9.27
N VAL A 40 -36.38 -28.32 8.90
CA VAL A 40 -35.25 -27.55 9.44
C VAL A 40 -35.55 -27.17 10.89
N ALA A 41 -34.65 -27.51 11.79
CA ALA A 41 -34.78 -27.28 13.23
C ALA A 41 -33.75 -26.27 13.75
N ASP A 42 -34.13 -25.50 14.77
CA ASP A 42 -33.20 -24.69 15.55
C ASP A 42 -32.36 -25.57 16.53
N PRO A 43 -31.36 -25.02 17.24
CA PRO A 43 -30.56 -25.79 18.19
C PRO A 43 -31.34 -26.41 19.36
N TYR A 44 -32.59 -26.02 19.58
CA TYR A 44 -33.49 -26.55 20.60
C TYR A 44 -34.49 -27.58 20.05
N GLY A 45 -34.43 -27.87 18.74
CA GLY A 45 -35.29 -28.84 18.07
C GLY A 45 -36.64 -28.27 17.60
N ASN A 46 -36.85 -26.96 17.68
CA ASN A 46 -38.07 -26.35 17.15
C ASN A 46 -38.00 -26.29 15.62
N THR A 47 -39.03 -26.75 14.93
CA THR A 47 -39.13 -26.72 13.48
C THR A 47 -40.13 -25.70 12.98
N LEU A 48 -40.08 -25.38 11.68
CA LEU A 48 -41.14 -24.61 11.03
C LEU A 48 -42.42 -25.46 10.95
N PRO A 49 -43.62 -24.84 11.06
CA PRO A 49 -44.89 -25.56 10.95
C PRO A 49 -45.18 -26.06 9.53
N GLU A 50 -44.62 -25.39 8.51
CA GLU A 50 -44.72 -25.73 7.09
C GLU A 50 -43.47 -25.20 6.35
N ASP A 51 -43.30 -25.61 5.09
CA ASP A 51 -42.19 -25.13 4.26
C ASP A 51 -42.32 -23.61 4.04
N PHE A 52 -41.28 -22.86 4.37
CA PHE A 52 -41.24 -21.45 4.03
C PHE A 52 -40.74 -21.28 2.58
N VAL A 53 -41.55 -20.65 1.74
CA VAL A 53 -41.23 -20.43 0.33
C VAL A 53 -41.21 -18.93 0.03
N MET A 54 -40.08 -18.45 -0.49
CA MET A 54 -39.91 -17.08 -0.98
C MET A 54 -39.52 -17.11 -2.45
N SER A 55 -40.13 -16.25 -3.26
CA SER A 55 -39.67 -16.01 -4.63
C SER A 55 -39.26 -14.56 -4.81
N PHE A 56 -38.19 -14.34 -5.56
CA PHE A 56 -37.73 -13.01 -5.94
C PHE A 56 -37.16 -13.04 -7.37
N THR A 57 -37.22 -11.91 -8.05
CA THR A 57 -36.63 -11.72 -9.38
C THR A 57 -35.48 -10.74 -9.27
N THR A 58 -34.31 -11.12 -9.75
CA THR A 58 -33.17 -10.21 -9.83
C THR A 58 -33.37 -9.23 -10.99
N GLY A 59 -32.91 -7.98 -10.85
CA GLY A 59 -32.84 -7.04 -11.97
C GLY A 59 -31.57 -7.22 -12.80
N ASP A 60 -31.28 -6.21 -13.64
CA ASP A 60 -29.98 -6.06 -14.28
C ASP A 60 -28.89 -5.87 -13.24
N TYR A 61 -27.66 -6.28 -13.58
CA TYR A 61 -26.52 -5.90 -12.77
C TYR A 61 -26.31 -4.38 -12.81
N PRO A 62 -25.80 -3.78 -11.72
CA PRO A 62 -25.46 -2.36 -11.73
C PRO A 62 -24.40 -2.06 -12.80
N PRO A 63 -24.39 -0.82 -13.33
CA PRO A 63 -23.35 -0.38 -14.24
C PRO A 63 -21.98 -0.58 -13.59
N LEU A 64 -21.02 -1.00 -14.41
CA LEU A 64 -19.64 -1.15 -14.02
C LEU A 64 -18.81 -0.40 -15.05
N LEU A 65 -17.85 0.36 -14.56
CA LEU A 65 -16.77 0.92 -15.34
C LEU A 65 -15.51 0.81 -14.49
N GLN A 66 -14.48 0.15 -15.01
CA GLN A 66 -13.25 -0.12 -14.28
C GLN A 66 -12.03 -0.01 -15.20
N ILE A 67 -11.09 0.88 -14.89
CA ILE A 67 -9.77 0.87 -15.54
C ILE A 67 -9.03 -0.39 -15.10
N ASP A 68 -8.52 -1.17 -16.05
CA ASP A 68 -7.79 -2.42 -15.79
C ASP A 68 -6.31 -2.14 -15.50
N LEU A 69 -6.06 -1.26 -14.52
CA LEU A 69 -4.74 -0.89 -14.05
C LEU A 69 -4.77 -0.67 -12.53
N SER A 70 -3.63 -0.90 -11.90
CA SER A 70 -3.36 -0.36 -10.56
C SER A 70 -3.21 1.17 -10.62
N ARG A 71 -3.28 1.79 -9.45
CA ARG A 71 -3.19 3.25 -9.26
C ARG A 71 -1.99 3.89 -10.01
N PHE A 72 -0.84 3.24 -9.93
CA PHE A 72 0.40 3.59 -10.62
C PHE A 72 0.83 2.39 -11.46
N THR A 73 1.14 2.59 -12.72
CA THR A 73 1.63 1.53 -13.61
C THR A 73 2.74 2.04 -14.51
N HIS A 74 3.79 1.25 -14.68
CA HIS A 74 4.89 1.56 -15.58
C HIS A 74 4.73 0.82 -16.91
N TYR A 75 4.94 1.53 -18.01
CA TYR A 75 5.08 0.93 -19.33
C TYR A 75 6.35 1.46 -20.00
N THR A 76 6.82 0.69 -20.98
CA THR A 76 7.90 1.15 -21.85
C THR A 76 7.39 2.16 -22.88
N ALA A 77 8.15 3.23 -23.11
CA ALA A 77 7.87 4.18 -24.18
C ALA A 77 8.27 3.67 -25.58
N TYR A 78 8.89 2.48 -25.70
CA TYR A 78 9.23 1.86 -27.00
C TYR A 78 8.03 1.27 -27.73
N THR A 79 6.87 1.14 -27.07
CA THR A 79 5.70 0.46 -27.62
C THR A 79 4.44 1.31 -27.54
N ASN A 80 3.48 1.02 -28.43
CA ASN A 80 2.16 1.61 -28.34
C ASN A 80 1.37 0.94 -27.21
N THR A 81 1.22 1.67 -26.11
CA THR A 81 0.51 1.17 -24.93
C THR A 81 -1.00 1.24 -25.14
N VAL A 82 -1.70 0.14 -24.84
CA VAL A 82 -3.16 0.05 -24.84
C VAL A 82 -3.62 -0.33 -23.45
N VAL A 83 -4.49 0.50 -22.86
CA VAL A 83 -5.07 0.26 -21.54
C VAL A 83 -6.48 -0.30 -21.70
N GLY A 84 -6.78 -1.38 -20.99
CA GLY A 84 -8.13 -1.93 -20.93
C GLY A 84 -9.02 -1.14 -19.98
N VAL A 85 -10.27 -0.91 -20.38
CA VAL A 85 -11.33 -0.44 -19.48
C VAL A 85 -12.48 -1.42 -19.55
N ASN A 86 -12.71 -2.10 -18.44
CA ASN A 86 -13.81 -3.04 -18.27
C ASN A 86 -15.10 -2.27 -18.05
N TYR A 87 -16.17 -2.67 -18.72
CA TYR A 87 -17.46 -2.03 -18.61
C TYR A 87 -18.62 -3.02 -18.69
N ARG A 88 -19.76 -2.63 -18.11
CA ARG A 88 -21.04 -3.36 -18.20
C ARG A 88 -22.18 -2.38 -17.99
N ASN A 89 -23.24 -2.50 -18.78
CA ASN A 89 -24.49 -1.73 -18.62
C ASN A 89 -24.27 -0.20 -18.57
N VAL A 90 -23.28 0.31 -19.32
CA VAL A 90 -23.01 1.75 -19.47
C VAL A 90 -23.38 2.21 -20.87
N ALA A 91 -23.87 3.44 -21.00
CA ALA A 91 -24.33 3.98 -22.29
C ALA A 91 -23.20 4.64 -23.11
N THR A 92 -22.22 5.25 -22.43
CA THR A 92 -21.07 5.91 -23.04
C THR A 92 -19.85 5.81 -22.11
N ILE A 93 -18.66 5.79 -22.70
CA ILE A 93 -17.39 5.84 -21.96
C ILE A 93 -16.65 7.12 -22.40
N ASN A 94 -16.54 8.09 -21.49
CA ASN A 94 -15.76 9.31 -21.71
C ASN A 94 -14.39 9.16 -21.06
N ALA A 95 -13.34 9.20 -21.87
CA ALA A 95 -11.97 9.07 -21.40
C ALA A 95 -11.14 10.30 -21.76
N LYS A 96 -10.32 10.75 -20.82
CA LYS A 96 -9.38 11.86 -21.00
C LYS A 96 -7.99 11.41 -20.62
N LEU A 97 -7.01 11.78 -21.43
CA LEU A 97 -5.60 11.53 -21.14
C LEU A 97 -4.88 12.86 -20.93
N TYR A 98 -4.18 12.97 -19.81
CA TYR A 98 -3.43 14.16 -19.44
C TYR A 98 -1.94 13.86 -19.29
N ARG A 99 -1.11 14.87 -19.55
CA ARG A 99 0.23 14.96 -18.95
C ARG A 99 0.11 15.38 -17.50
N VAL A 100 0.90 14.77 -16.62
CA VAL A 100 0.96 15.12 -15.20
C VAL A 100 2.31 15.76 -14.91
N PRO A 101 2.36 16.95 -14.32
CA PRO A 101 3.62 17.53 -13.87
C PRO A 101 4.34 16.61 -12.88
N LEU A 102 5.67 16.51 -12.98
CA LEU A 102 6.45 15.61 -12.12
C LEU A 102 6.27 15.93 -10.61
N ASN A 103 6.16 17.21 -10.24
CA ASN A 103 5.93 17.60 -8.86
C ASN A 103 4.57 17.10 -8.32
N ASP A 104 3.55 17.03 -9.17
CA ASP A 104 2.23 16.52 -8.80
C ASP A 104 2.28 15.01 -8.57
N LEU A 105 3.12 14.28 -9.30
CA LEU A 105 3.35 12.86 -9.04
C LEU A 105 3.84 12.64 -7.60
N PHE A 106 4.74 13.48 -7.09
CA PHE A 106 5.24 13.36 -5.72
C PHE A 106 4.17 13.61 -4.67
N GLN A 107 3.15 14.43 -4.97
CA GLN A 107 1.99 14.60 -4.09
C GLN A 107 1.01 13.44 -4.21
N LEU A 108 0.78 12.97 -5.44
CA LEU A 108 -0.12 11.84 -5.73
C LEU A 108 0.38 10.53 -5.16
N ALA A 109 1.69 10.31 -5.10
CA ALA A 109 2.33 9.11 -4.57
C ALA A 109 3.05 9.36 -3.23
N GLY A 110 2.85 10.53 -2.62
CA GLY A 110 3.53 10.96 -1.41
C GLY A 110 2.76 10.71 -0.12
N GLU A 111 3.18 11.40 0.94
CA GLU A 111 2.47 11.42 2.21
C GLU A 111 1.09 12.05 2.05
N ASN A 112 0.05 11.36 2.51
CA ASN A 112 -1.36 11.72 2.32
C ASN A 112 -1.90 11.48 0.91
N GLN A 113 -1.26 10.61 0.13
CA GLN A 113 -1.75 10.22 -1.20
C GLN A 113 -3.23 9.86 -1.26
N TRP A 114 -3.82 9.32 -0.18
CA TRP A 114 -5.26 9.00 -0.12
C TRP A 114 -6.16 10.24 -0.16
N SER A 115 -5.77 11.31 0.55
CA SER A 115 -6.52 12.58 0.58
C SER A 115 -6.42 13.32 -0.75
N VAL A 116 -5.21 13.31 -1.33
CA VAL A 116 -4.92 13.98 -2.60
C VAL A 116 -5.62 13.25 -3.76
N TRP A 117 -5.65 11.92 -3.76
CA TRP A 117 -6.14 11.13 -4.90
C TRP A 117 -7.54 11.49 -5.35
N ASP A 118 -8.49 11.54 -4.42
CA ASP A 118 -9.91 11.69 -4.75
C ASP A 118 -10.24 13.12 -5.21
N SER A 119 -9.44 14.10 -4.78
CA SER A 119 -9.65 15.53 -5.03
C SER A 119 -8.73 16.13 -6.09
N TYR A 120 -7.72 15.38 -6.54
CA TYR A 120 -6.74 15.88 -7.51
C TYR A 120 -7.40 16.26 -8.84
N VAL A 121 -6.95 17.39 -9.37
CA VAL A 121 -7.30 17.90 -10.68
C VAL A 121 -6.00 18.30 -11.36
N VAL A 122 -5.76 17.80 -12.57
CA VAL A 122 -4.56 18.18 -13.33
C VAL A 122 -4.53 19.70 -13.50
N PRO A 123 -3.44 20.39 -13.13
CA PRO A 123 -3.32 21.83 -13.30
C PRO A 123 -3.31 22.18 -14.79
N ASP A 124 -3.72 23.41 -15.14
CA ASP A 124 -3.70 23.93 -16.51
C ASP A 124 -4.25 22.92 -17.55
N GLN A 125 -5.42 22.34 -17.28
CA GLN A 125 -5.97 21.22 -18.06
C GLN A 125 -5.96 21.46 -19.57
N ALA A 126 -6.17 22.69 -20.03
CA ALA A 126 -6.13 23.03 -21.45
C ALA A 126 -4.75 22.76 -22.10
N GLN A 127 -3.66 22.89 -21.34
CA GLN A 127 -2.29 22.63 -21.81
C GLN A 127 -1.88 21.17 -21.59
N ASN A 128 -2.37 20.56 -20.52
CA ASN A 128 -2.00 19.21 -20.13
C ASN A 128 -2.88 18.12 -20.76
N LEU A 129 -4.07 18.45 -21.27
CA LEU A 129 -4.94 17.51 -21.97
C LEU A 129 -4.33 17.13 -23.32
N LEU A 130 -4.10 15.82 -23.50
CA LEU A 130 -3.63 15.25 -24.77
C LEU A 130 -4.80 14.97 -25.70
N TRP A 131 -5.84 14.35 -25.17
CA TRP A 131 -7.07 14.08 -25.91
C TRP A 131 -8.22 13.76 -24.96
N GLU A 132 -9.43 13.97 -25.46
CA GLU A 132 -10.67 13.48 -24.90
C GLU A 132 -11.38 12.65 -25.98
N ARG A 133 -11.79 11.43 -25.63
CA ARG A 133 -12.46 10.49 -26.54
C ARG A 133 -13.73 9.97 -25.90
N ASN A 134 -14.76 9.82 -26.73
CA ASN A 134 -16.02 9.17 -26.36
C ASN A 134 -16.11 7.86 -27.12
N TYR A 135 -16.36 6.77 -26.41
CA TYR A 135 -16.58 5.46 -26.99
C TYR A 135 -18.04 5.06 -26.79
N THR A 136 -18.59 4.42 -27.80
CA THR A 136 -19.89 3.75 -27.73
C THR A 136 -19.64 2.30 -27.30
N PRO A 137 -20.08 1.90 -26.10
CA PRO A 137 -20.00 0.53 -25.62
C PRO A 137 -20.66 -0.45 -26.60
N GLU A 138 -20.03 -1.61 -26.79
CA GLU A 138 -20.53 -2.70 -27.63
C GLU A 138 -20.75 -3.97 -26.77
N GLY A 139 -21.56 -4.89 -27.28
CA GLY A 139 -21.79 -6.19 -26.65
C GLY A 139 -23.11 -6.32 -25.88
N GLU A 140 -23.31 -7.50 -25.31
CA GLU A 140 -24.58 -7.89 -24.69
C GLU A 140 -24.79 -7.26 -23.30
N PRO A 141 -26.04 -6.95 -22.92
CA PRO A 141 -26.38 -6.51 -21.56
C PRO A 141 -25.92 -7.53 -20.50
N ASN A 142 -25.59 -7.02 -19.32
CA ASN A 142 -25.16 -7.78 -18.14
C ASN A 142 -23.85 -8.59 -18.28
N VAL A 143 -23.12 -8.43 -19.38
CA VAL A 143 -21.80 -9.04 -19.59
C VAL A 143 -20.72 -7.97 -19.42
N ILE A 144 -19.60 -8.32 -18.76
CA ILE A 144 -18.43 -7.44 -18.70
C ILE A 144 -17.67 -7.55 -20.01
N GLN A 145 -17.44 -6.40 -20.64
CA GLN A 145 -16.67 -6.24 -21.88
C GLN A 145 -15.46 -5.33 -21.63
N THR A 146 -14.47 -5.34 -22.51
CA THR A 146 -13.26 -4.51 -22.38
C THR A 146 -13.10 -3.59 -23.57
N GLN A 147 -13.00 -2.28 -23.32
CA GLN A 147 -12.63 -1.27 -24.31
C GLN A 147 -11.12 -1.01 -24.23
N GLY A 148 -10.40 -1.22 -25.33
CA GLY A 148 -8.99 -0.83 -25.42
C GLY A 148 -8.84 0.68 -25.68
N MET A 149 -8.00 1.34 -24.89
CA MET A 149 -7.68 2.76 -25.00
C MET A 149 -6.20 2.93 -25.35
N ARG A 150 -5.92 3.40 -26.58
CA ARG A 150 -4.55 3.68 -27.03
C ARG A 150 -4.02 4.96 -26.38
N LEU A 151 -2.86 4.85 -25.72
CA LEU A 151 -2.16 5.98 -25.13
C LEU A 151 -1.24 6.62 -26.17
N THR A 152 -1.77 7.59 -26.92
CA THR A 152 -1.07 8.25 -28.03
C THR A 152 -1.08 9.76 -27.86
N ALA A 153 -0.09 10.43 -28.45
CA ALA A 153 -0.20 11.86 -28.70
C ALA A 153 -1.19 12.06 -29.84
N VAL A 154 -2.23 12.87 -29.62
CA VAL A 154 -3.09 13.35 -30.72
C VAL A 154 -2.57 14.71 -31.15
N GLN A 155 -2.22 14.85 -32.42
CA GLN A 155 -2.01 16.19 -32.97
C GLN A 155 -3.36 16.90 -33.02
N SER A 156 -3.45 18.12 -32.49
CA SER A 156 -4.67 18.95 -32.52
C SER A 156 -5.27 19.14 -33.92
N SER A 157 -4.52 18.79 -34.98
CA SER A 157 -4.88 18.88 -36.40
C SER A 157 -5.40 17.58 -37.03
N GLY A 158 -5.60 16.49 -36.27
CA GLY A 158 -6.09 15.22 -36.83
C GLY A 158 -5.06 14.42 -37.63
N GLY A 159 -3.77 14.61 -37.31
CA GLY A 159 -2.66 13.81 -37.86
C GLY A 159 -2.62 12.37 -37.34
N ALA A 160 -1.64 11.59 -37.80
CA ALA A 160 -1.42 10.22 -37.33
C ALA A 160 -1.20 10.18 -35.81
N GLU A 161 -1.70 9.13 -35.17
CA GLU A 161 -1.46 8.89 -33.74
C GLU A 161 0.00 8.49 -33.53
N GLU A 162 0.73 9.27 -32.75
CA GLU A 162 2.14 9.01 -32.45
C GLU A 162 2.30 8.42 -31.03
N PRO A 163 3.34 7.60 -30.79
CA PRO A 163 3.68 7.15 -29.44
C PRO A 163 3.91 8.34 -28.50
N LEU A 164 3.55 8.16 -27.23
CA LEU A 164 3.86 9.15 -26.20
C LEU A 164 5.34 9.10 -25.81
N PRO A 165 6.01 10.25 -25.62
CA PRO A 165 7.36 10.25 -25.08
C PRO A 165 7.36 9.77 -23.61
N PRO A 166 8.52 9.41 -23.05
CA PRO A 166 8.65 9.17 -21.61
C PRO A 166 8.06 10.32 -20.78
N GLY A 167 7.39 9.99 -19.68
CA GLY A 167 6.72 10.98 -18.85
C GLY A 167 5.68 10.37 -17.92
N VAL A 168 4.97 11.26 -17.22
CA VAL A 168 3.88 10.88 -16.31
C VAL A 168 2.56 11.31 -16.95
N TYR A 169 1.61 10.38 -17.00
CA TYR A 169 0.32 10.58 -17.63
C TYR A 169 -0.80 10.15 -16.69
N MET A 170 -1.97 10.75 -16.81
CA MET A 170 -3.17 10.32 -16.09
C MET A 170 -4.29 10.03 -17.06
N LEU A 171 -4.78 8.79 -17.01
CA LEU A 171 -6.01 8.39 -17.69
C LEU A 171 -7.17 8.57 -16.72
N GLU A 172 -8.12 9.41 -17.09
CA GLU A 172 -9.39 9.54 -16.39
C GLU A 172 -10.50 8.95 -17.24
N VAL A 173 -11.38 8.16 -16.62
CA VAL A 173 -12.59 7.66 -17.25
C VAL A 173 -13.77 8.01 -16.38
N ARG A 174 -14.69 8.79 -16.94
CA ARG A 174 -15.92 9.22 -16.27
C ARG A 174 -17.05 8.27 -16.60
N ASP A 175 -17.69 7.75 -15.56
CA ASP A 175 -19.00 7.12 -15.70
C ASP A 175 -20.09 8.21 -15.65
N PRO A 176 -20.84 8.44 -16.75
CA PRO A 176 -21.90 9.45 -16.79
C PRO A 176 -23.13 9.07 -15.94
N ALA A 177 -23.31 7.79 -15.60
CA ALA A 177 -24.40 7.30 -14.76
C ALA A 177 -24.03 7.25 -13.26
N ALA A 178 -22.74 7.30 -12.94
CA ALA A 178 -22.28 7.37 -11.57
C ALA A 178 -22.63 8.74 -10.97
N THR A 179 -23.57 8.71 -10.03
CA THR A 179 -23.83 9.83 -9.13
C THR A 179 -22.59 10.06 -8.27
N ALA A 180 -22.23 11.33 -8.04
CA ALA A 180 -21.26 11.67 -7.00
C ALA A 180 -21.68 10.94 -5.71
N GLN A 181 -20.75 10.25 -5.08
CA GLN A 181 -21.04 9.58 -3.82
C GLN A 181 -21.55 10.65 -2.82
N GLN A 182 -22.42 10.26 -1.88
CA GLN A 182 -22.98 11.22 -0.90
C GLN A 182 -21.91 11.90 -0.02
N ASP A 183 -20.66 11.42 -0.08
CA ASP A 183 -19.47 11.99 0.55
C ASP A 183 -18.72 13.03 -0.33
N GLY A 184 -19.22 13.34 -1.53
CA GLY A 184 -18.64 14.34 -2.44
C GLY A 184 -17.54 13.82 -3.37
N ARG A 185 -17.24 12.51 -3.38
CA ARG A 185 -16.23 11.93 -4.27
C ARG A 185 -16.68 11.91 -5.73
N SER A 186 -15.74 12.22 -6.63
CA SER A 186 -15.96 12.28 -8.08
C SER A 186 -16.27 10.89 -8.66
N SER A 187 -17.21 10.83 -9.62
CA SER A 187 -17.54 9.62 -10.40
C SER A 187 -16.51 9.26 -11.48
N VAL A 188 -15.27 9.68 -11.27
CA VAL A 188 -14.16 9.51 -12.20
C VAL A 188 -13.23 8.46 -11.66
N GLN A 189 -13.04 7.40 -12.43
CA GLN A 189 -11.91 6.53 -12.22
C GLN A 189 -10.67 7.12 -12.85
N ARG A 190 -9.52 6.92 -12.21
CA ARG A 190 -8.25 7.44 -12.69
C ARG A 190 -7.12 6.44 -12.43
N ALA A 191 -6.12 6.48 -13.30
CA ALA A 191 -4.87 5.74 -13.14
C ALA A 191 -3.71 6.63 -13.62
N VAL A 192 -2.58 6.56 -12.92
CA VAL A 192 -1.34 7.23 -13.31
C VAL A 192 -0.44 6.23 -14.03
N ILE A 193 -0.05 6.60 -15.24
CA ILE A 193 0.85 5.82 -16.09
C ILE A 193 2.20 6.52 -16.16
N ILE A 194 3.28 5.80 -15.84
CA ILE A 194 4.65 6.24 -16.05
C ILE A 194 5.15 5.56 -17.32
N LEU A 195 5.46 6.34 -18.36
CA LEU A 195 6.16 5.85 -19.54
C LEU A 195 7.64 6.15 -19.40
N SER A 196 8.48 5.13 -19.60
CA SER A 196 9.93 5.29 -19.56
C SER A 196 10.63 4.33 -20.50
N ASN A 197 11.83 4.69 -20.92
CA ASN A 197 12.77 3.78 -21.58
C ASN A 197 13.70 3.09 -20.58
N ASN A 198 13.78 3.59 -19.35
CA ASN A 198 14.65 3.09 -18.31
C ASN A 198 13.85 2.58 -17.10
N ASN A 199 14.39 1.62 -16.38
CA ASN A 199 13.89 1.18 -15.09
C ASN A 199 14.81 1.66 -13.98
N ILE A 200 14.24 2.15 -12.87
CA ILE A 200 14.96 2.43 -11.64
C ILE A 200 14.51 1.44 -10.57
N THR A 201 15.42 0.62 -10.07
CA THR A 201 15.22 -0.10 -8.81
C THR A 201 15.75 0.78 -7.67
N PHE A 202 14.86 1.18 -6.76
CA PHE A 202 15.22 2.05 -5.64
C PHE A 202 15.13 1.29 -4.31
N LYS A 203 16.23 1.30 -3.56
CA LYS A 203 16.32 0.72 -2.21
C LYS A 203 16.84 1.78 -1.25
N ARG A 204 16.12 2.01 -0.17
CA ARG A 204 16.55 2.89 0.92
C ARG A 204 16.91 2.07 2.16
N ALA A 205 18.03 2.38 2.79
CA ALA A 205 18.33 1.90 4.14
C ALA A 205 17.66 2.80 5.18
N ALA A 206 17.38 2.26 6.36
CA ALA A 206 16.81 3.04 7.46
C ALA A 206 17.71 4.24 7.81
N GLN A 207 19.03 4.05 7.84
CA GLN A 207 20.01 5.05 8.24
C GLN A 207 20.33 6.09 7.16
N GLY A 208 19.68 6.05 5.99
CA GLY A 208 19.77 7.08 4.96
C GLY A 208 20.54 6.70 3.70
N GLN A 209 21.53 5.81 3.80
CA GLN A 209 22.26 5.33 2.62
C GLN A 209 21.32 4.58 1.68
N SER A 210 21.16 5.11 0.47
CA SER A 210 20.16 4.66 -0.49
C SER A 210 20.79 4.44 -1.86
N LEU A 211 20.21 3.51 -2.60
CA LEU A 211 20.66 3.03 -3.89
C LEU A 211 19.57 3.20 -4.92
N ALA A 212 19.88 3.79 -6.07
CA ALA A 212 19.10 3.71 -7.29
C ALA A 212 19.92 2.95 -8.35
N TRP A 213 19.34 1.91 -8.93
CA TRP A 213 19.95 1.16 -10.02
C TRP A 213 19.17 1.36 -11.32
N LEU A 214 19.82 1.98 -12.30
CA LEU A 214 19.23 2.38 -13.57
C LEU A 214 19.62 1.40 -14.68
N THR A 215 18.62 0.88 -15.38
CA THR A 215 18.79 -0.06 -16.50
C THR A 215 17.94 0.35 -17.69
N ASP A 216 18.44 0.15 -18.90
CA ASP A 216 17.67 0.35 -20.14
C ASP A 216 16.67 -0.81 -20.33
N LEU A 217 15.39 -0.51 -20.52
CA LEU A 217 14.33 -1.51 -20.59
C LEU A 217 14.39 -2.37 -21.87
N ALA A 218 14.98 -1.87 -22.96
CA ALA A 218 15.07 -2.62 -24.20
C ALA A 218 16.19 -3.67 -24.17
N THR A 219 17.33 -3.32 -23.55
CA THR A 219 18.55 -4.12 -23.56
C THR A 219 18.84 -4.81 -22.23
N GLY A 220 18.23 -4.36 -21.14
CA GLY A 220 18.51 -4.78 -19.77
C GLY A 220 19.90 -4.36 -19.26
N GLN A 221 20.62 -3.53 -20.01
CA GLN A 221 21.98 -3.12 -19.64
C GLN A 221 21.96 -1.94 -18.66
N PRO A 222 22.97 -1.83 -17.78
CA PRO A 222 23.14 -0.65 -16.94
C PRO A 222 23.31 0.63 -17.77
N VAL A 223 22.74 1.73 -17.27
CA VAL A 223 22.94 3.07 -17.85
C VAL A 223 23.88 3.85 -16.95
N ALA A 224 25.10 4.10 -17.43
CA ALA A 224 26.13 4.84 -16.72
C ALA A 224 26.04 6.36 -16.92
N ASP A 225 26.64 7.12 -16.02
CA ASP A 225 26.78 8.59 -16.03
C ASP A 225 25.45 9.37 -16.08
N ALA A 226 24.31 8.71 -15.86
CA ALA A 226 23.00 9.34 -15.77
C ALA A 226 22.82 10.00 -14.39
N PRO A 227 22.43 11.29 -14.31
CA PRO A 227 22.15 11.94 -13.05
C PRO A 227 20.83 11.42 -12.47
N VAL A 228 20.87 10.97 -11.22
CA VAL A 228 19.71 10.55 -10.44
C VAL A 228 19.50 11.54 -9.29
N THR A 229 18.33 12.16 -9.26
CA THR A 229 17.89 13.05 -8.19
C THR A 229 16.96 12.28 -7.24
N PHE A 230 17.22 12.44 -5.95
CA PHE A 230 16.41 11.90 -4.87
C PHE A 230 15.58 13.01 -4.23
N THR A 231 14.29 12.75 -4.02
CA THR A 231 13.36 13.73 -3.45
C THR A 231 12.27 13.06 -2.61
N ARG A 232 11.53 13.87 -1.85
CA ARG A 232 10.33 13.46 -1.09
C ARG A 232 9.08 14.16 -1.60
N THR A 233 9.14 15.48 -1.80
CA THR A 233 7.98 16.32 -2.18
C THR A 233 8.22 17.22 -3.39
N GLY A 234 9.32 17.03 -4.12
CA GLY A 234 9.73 17.87 -5.24
C GLY A 234 11.13 18.46 -5.08
N PRO A 235 11.43 19.18 -3.98
CA PRO A 235 12.78 19.70 -3.73
C PRO A 235 13.81 18.57 -3.66
N GLU A 236 14.96 18.79 -4.28
CA GLU A 236 16.08 17.84 -4.24
C GLU A 236 16.60 17.68 -2.80
N ILE A 237 16.79 16.43 -2.41
CA ILE A 237 17.44 16.05 -1.14
C ILE A 237 18.90 15.71 -1.39
N ALA A 238 19.14 14.91 -2.43
CA ALA A 238 20.47 14.52 -2.87
C ALA A 238 20.45 14.23 -4.37
N GLN A 239 21.63 14.26 -4.98
CA GLN A 239 21.85 13.88 -6.37
C GLN A 239 23.13 13.06 -6.47
N ALA A 240 23.12 12.03 -7.32
CA ALA A 240 24.28 11.22 -7.65
C ALA A 240 24.21 10.79 -9.12
N ALA A 241 25.36 10.70 -9.79
CA ALA A 241 25.44 10.06 -11.09
C ALA A 241 25.56 8.54 -10.92
N THR A 242 25.00 7.80 -11.86
CA THR A 242 25.18 6.35 -11.95
C THR A 242 26.61 6.01 -12.37
N ASP A 243 27.20 4.99 -11.75
CA ASP A 243 28.51 4.45 -12.14
C ASP A 243 28.40 3.51 -13.37
N SER A 244 29.50 2.82 -13.72
CA SER A 244 29.53 1.87 -14.84
C SER A 244 28.58 0.68 -14.69
N ASP A 245 28.15 0.38 -13.47
CA ASP A 245 27.18 -0.69 -13.16
C ASP A 245 25.74 -0.13 -13.08
N GLY A 246 25.54 1.15 -13.43
CA GLY A 246 24.25 1.83 -13.43
C GLY A 246 23.75 2.21 -12.04
N VAL A 247 24.64 2.19 -11.03
CA VAL A 247 24.27 2.40 -9.63
C VAL A 247 24.58 3.83 -9.21
N ALA A 248 23.58 4.53 -8.66
CA ALA A 248 23.72 5.81 -8.01
C ALA A 248 23.47 5.63 -6.50
N MET A 249 24.47 5.98 -5.68
CA MET A 249 24.41 5.92 -4.23
C MET A 249 24.33 7.33 -3.65
N ALA A 250 23.43 7.55 -2.70
CA ALA A 250 23.33 8.80 -1.97
C ALA A 250 22.93 8.56 -0.51
N ASP A 251 23.45 9.37 0.41
CA ASP A 251 22.92 9.46 1.76
C ASP A 251 21.78 10.49 1.78
N LEU A 252 20.58 10.03 2.12
CA LEU A 252 19.37 10.86 2.16
C LEU A 252 19.13 11.49 3.55
N GLY A 253 19.99 11.22 4.54
CA GLY A 253 19.88 11.79 5.88
C GLY A 253 18.59 11.40 6.61
N LEU A 254 18.12 10.16 6.40
CA LEU A 254 16.83 9.68 6.93
C LEU A 254 16.86 9.51 8.45
N THR A 255 15.72 9.80 9.08
CA THR A 255 15.51 9.64 10.52
C THR A 255 14.41 8.62 10.80
N ALA A 256 14.22 8.25 12.08
CA ALA A 256 13.14 7.36 12.49
C ALA A 256 11.73 7.86 12.12
N GLN A 257 11.54 9.17 11.93
CA GLN A 257 10.27 9.74 11.48
C GLN A 257 9.99 9.46 10.00
N ASP A 258 11.02 9.15 9.22
CA ASP A 258 10.94 8.94 7.78
C ASP A 258 10.72 7.45 7.42
N GLN A 259 10.58 6.57 8.42
CA GLN A 259 10.43 5.12 8.22
C GLN A 259 9.32 4.77 7.23
N TRP A 260 8.20 5.47 7.31
CA TRP A 260 7.00 5.20 6.50
C TRP A 260 6.77 6.27 5.44
N ALA A 261 7.71 7.21 5.28
CA ALA A 261 7.63 8.25 4.27
C ALA A 261 8.08 7.70 2.89
N PRO A 262 7.29 7.88 1.82
CA PRO A 262 7.72 7.61 0.46
C PRO A 262 8.82 8.58 0.03
N TYR A 263 9.87 8.03 -0.56
CA TYR A 263 10.92 8.77 -1.26
C TYR A 263 10.93 8.39 -2.72
N PHE A 264 11.40 9.30 -3.56
CA PHE A 264 11.47 9.12 -5.00
C PHE A 264 12.91 9.21 -5.48
N ALA A 265 13.22 8.40 -6.48
CA ALA A 265 14.41 8.55 -7.30
C ALA A 265 13.96 8.75 -8.75
N TYR A 266 14.52 9.74 -9.43
CA TYR A 266 14.23 9.99 -10.84
C TYR A 266 15.45 10.48 -11.61
N THR A 267 15.43 10.29 -12.92
CA THR A 267 16.42 10.84 -13.86
C THR A 267 15.69 11.52 -15.02
N GLY A 268 16.32 12.51 -15.65
CA GLY A 268 15.73 13.30 -16.74
C GLY A 268 14.49 14.11 -16.33
N GLN A 269 13.85 14.75 -17.32
CA GLN A 269 12.55 15.42 -17.19
C GLN A 269 11.49 14.73 -18.05
N PRO A 270 10.19 14.78 -17.70
CA PRO A 270 9.14 14.29 -18.58
C PRO A 270 9.27 14.88 -20.00
N GLY A 271 9.30 14.01 -21.00
CA GLY A 271 9.62 14.33 -22.40
C GLY A 271 11.01 13.89 -22.84
N ASP A 272 11.97 13.76 -21.92
CA ASP A 272 13.32 13.33 -22.22
C ASP A 272 13.39 11.80 -22.44
N ALA A 273 14.20 11.36 -23.40
CA ALA A 273 14.36 9.93 -23.68
C ALA A 273 14.89 9.12 -22.49
N GLY A 274 15.66 9.77 -21.60
CA GLY A 274 16.23 9.15 -20.40
C GLY A 274 15.31 9.16 -19.18
N PHE A 275 14.13 9.81 -19.25
CA PHE A 275 13.29 10.01 -18.08
C PHE A 275 12.83 8.70 -17.44
N ALA A 276 13.01 8.55 -16.14
CA ALA A 276 12.45 7.47 -15.32
C ALA A 276 12.20 7.97 -13.90
N VAL A 277 11.20 7.39 -13.21
CA VAL A 277 10.87 7.73 -11.83
C VAL A 277 10.32 6.50 -11.09
N VAL A 278 10.70 6.37 -9.82
CA VAL A 278 10.21 5.33 -8.92
C VAL A 278 9.98 5.90 -7.52
N SER A 279 9.00 5.35 -6.80
CA SER A 279 8.79 5.58 -5.37
C SER A 279 9.26 4.38 -4.56
N SER A 280 9.80 4.61 -3.36
CA SER A 280 10.16 3.55 -2.41
C SER A 280 8.97 2.71 -1.94
N ASP A 281 7.75 3.23 -2.10
CA ASP A 281 6.52 2.55 -1.68
C ASP A 281 5.89 1.72 -2.80
N TRP A 282 6.42 1.82 -4.03
CA TRP A 282 5.96 1.02 -5.15
C TRP A 282 6.66 -0.34 -5.16
N ALA A 283 6.01 -1.32 -4.53
CA ALA A 283 6.52 -2.68 -4.39
C ALA A 283 5.56 -3.75 -4.92
N GLU A 284 4.48 -3.38 -5.61
CA GLU A 284 3.47 -4.35 -6.10
C GLU A 284 4.13 -5.48 -6.92
N GLY A 285 3.83 -6.73 -6.56
CA GLY A 285 4.45 -7.92 -7.17
C GLY A 285 5.85 -8.28 -6.66
N ILE A 286 6.50 -7.42 -5.86
CA ILE A 286 7.82 -7.67 -5.24
C ILE A 286 7.83 -7.36 -3.73
N GLN A 287 6.67 -7.46 -3.10
CA GLN A 287 6.50 -7.15 -1.68
C GLN A 287 7.31 -8.13 -0.82
N PRO A 288 8.00 -7.71 0.25
CA PRO A 288 8.94 -8.61 0.90
C PRO A 288 8.26 -9.81 1.60
N TRP A 289 6.99 -9.70 1.99
CA TRP A 289 6.21 -10.85 2.52
C TRP A 289 5.98 -11.95 1.48
N MET A 290 5.99 -11.64 0.17
CA MET A 290 5.96 -12.65 -0.90
C MET A 290 7.22 -13.52 -0.90
N PHE A 291 8.31 -13.03 -0.31
CA PHE A 291 9.59 -13.72 -0.15
C PHE A 291 9.82 -14.19 1.29
N ASN A 292 8.79 -14.15 2.15
CA ASN A 292 8.87 -14.48 3.57
C ASN A 292 9.96 -13.68 4.33
N LEU A 293 10.21 -12.45 3.88
CA LEU A 293 11.12 -11.51 4.55
C LEU A 293 10.34 -10.69 5.57
N ASN A 294 10.92 -10.55 6.76
CA ASN A 294 10.35 -9.69 7.79
C ASN A 294 10.59 -8.22 7.44
N THR A 295 9.51 -7.45 7.24
CA THR A 295 9.55 -6.02 6.89
C THR A 295 9.50 -5.08 8.09
N GLY A 296 9.49 -5.62 9.31
CA GLY A 296 9.62 -4.85 10.55
C GLY A 296 11.07 -4.45 10.82
N GLY A 297 11.68 -3.66 9.93
CA GLY A 297 12.96 -3.02 10.22
C GLY A 297 12.77 -1.99 11.34
N SER A 298 13.47 -2.14 12.46
CA SER A 298 13.50 -1.11 13.48
C SER A 298 14.57 -0.08 13.12
N TYR A 299 14.23 1.20 13.24
CA TYR A 299 15.24 2.27 13.30
C TYR A 299 16.04 2.23 14.60
N ASP A 300 15.59 1.43 15.57
CA ASP A 300 16.27 1.30 16.84
C ASP A 300 17.63 0.63 16.62
N GLN A 301 18.67 1.45 16.76
CA GLN A 301 20.04 0.99 16.77
C GLN A 301 20.33 0.24 18.07
N ILE A 302 19.43 0.23 19.06
CA ILE A 302 19.63 -0.43 20.34
C ILE A 302 18.85 -1.75 20.36
N LEU A 303 19.57 -2.85 20.59
CA LEU A 303 18.98 -4.12 20.96
C LEU A 303 19.17 -4.33 22.46
N MET A 304 18.07 -4.39 23.20
CA MET A 304 18.07 -4.66 24.63
C MET A 304 17.32 -5.95 24.94
N ASN A 305 17.97 -6.84 25.69
CA ASN A 305 17.31 -7.98 26.31
C ASN A 305 17.28 -7.74 27.83
N LEU A 306 16.08 -7.61 28.38
CA LEU A 306 15.83 -7.41 29.81
C LEU A 306 15.13 -8.65 30.36
N TYR A 307 15.67 -9.20 31.44
CA TYR A 307 15.06 -10.32 32.14
C TYR A 307 15.23 -10.19 33.65
N THR A 308 14.28 -10.76 34.36
CA THR A 308 14.34 -10.95 35.82
C THR A 308 14.94 -12.31 36.16
N GLU A 309 15.46 -12.46 37.38
CA GLU A 309 15.96 -13.75 37.88
C GLU A 309 14.88 -14.86 37.76
N ARG A 310 13.61 -14.49 37.91
CA ARG A 310 12.46 -15.41 37.89
C ARG A 310 11.28 -14.81 37.13
N PRO A 311 10.40 -15.62 36.53
CA PRO A 311 9.25 -15.11 35.79
C PRO A 311 8.07 -14.66 36.69
N ILE A 312 8.09 -14.97 37.99
CA ILE A 312 6.99 -14.66 38.92
C ILE A 312 7.53 -14.28 40.31
N TYR A 313 6.94 -13.25 40.91
CA TYR A 313 7.26 -12.74 42.25
C TYR A 313 5.99 -12.56 43.08
N ARG A 314 6.14 -12.54 44.40
CA ARG A 314 5.09 -12.18 45.37
C ARG A 314 5.33 -10.77 45.91
N PRO A 315 4.29 -10.05 46.37
CA PRO A 315 4.44 -8.81 47.12
C PRO A 315 5.46 -8.96 48.27
N GLY A 316 6.28 -7.94 48.50
CA GLY A 316 7.35 -7.94 49.49
C GLY A 316 8.62 -8.69 49.08
N GLN A 317 8.72 -9.23 47.86
CA GLN A 317 9.95 -9.88 47.37
C GLN A 317 10.87 -8.91 46.63
N PRO A 318 12.20 -9.09 46.74
CA PRO A 318 13.14 -8.39 45.89
C PRO A 318 13.10 -8.96 44.47
N VAL A 319 13.01 -8.05 43.49
CA VAL A 319 13.08 -8.33 42.06
C VAL A 319 14.47 -7.97 41.57
N TYR A 320 15.28 -9.00 41.29
CA TYR A 320 16.57 -8.84 40.62
C TYR A 320 16.38 -8.93 39.11
N TRP A 321 17.03 -8.02 38.38
CA TRP A 321 16.94 -7.96 36.92
C TRP A 321 18.29 -7.65 36.29
N LYS A 322 18.42 -8.03 35.02
CA LYS A 322 19.60 -7.78 34.19
C LYS A 322 19.19 -7.39 32.78
N GLY A 323 19.80 -6.32 32.29
CA GLY A 323 19.71 -5.85 30.92
C GLY A 323 21.01 -6.12 30.17
N ILE A 324 20.92 -6.65 28.96
CA ILE A 324 22.04 -6.80 28.02
C ILE A 324 21.74 -5.90 26.83
N ILE A 325 22.67 -5.00 26.53
CA ILE A 325 22.50 -3.93 25.54
C ILE A 325 23.54 -4.12 24.44
N ARG A 326 23.10 -4.02 23.19
CA ARG A 326 23.95 -3.94 22.00
C ARG A 326 23.51 -2.75 21.16
N VAL A 327 24.46 -2.13 20.48
CA VAL A 327 24.19 -1.03 19.57
C VAL A 327 24.60 -1.46 18.17
N LEU A 328 23.74 -1.25 17.17
CA LEU A 328 24.03 -1.48 15.77
C LEU A 328 24.80 -0.28 15.23
N GLN A 329 26.05 -0.50 14.83
CA GLN A 329 26.90 0.51 14.22
C GLN A 329 27.58 -0.12 13.00
N ASN A 330 27.44 0.50 11.82
CA ASN A 330 28.02 0.01 10.56
C ASN A 330 27.67 -1.47 10.28
N ASP A 331 26.40 -1.84 10.43
CA ASP A 331 25.91 -3.22 10.28
C ASP A 331 26.51 -4.27 11.23
N GLU A 332 27.20 -3.82 12.29
CA GLU A 332 27.75 -4.69 13.34
C GLU A 332 27.15 -4.37 14.71
N TRP A 333 26.88 -5.42 15.49
CA TRP A 333 26.46 -5.27 16.89
C TRP A 333 27.67 -5.02 17.78
N THR A 334 27.78 -3.80 18.28
CA THR A 334 28.87 -3.35 19.17
C THR A 334 28.40 -3.19 20.61
N LEU A 335 29.36 -3.05 21.52
CA LEU A 335 29.09 -2.70 22.91
C LEU A 335 28.81 -1.20 23.02
N PRO A 336 27.78 -0.79 23.79
CA PRO A 336 27.60 0.61 24.14
C PRO A 336 28.78 1.15 24.96
N VAL A 337 28.92 2.47 25.01
CA VAL A 337 29.99 3.13 25.76
C VAL A 337 29.83 2.86 27.26
N ALA A 338 30.87 2.32 27.88
CA ALA A 338 30.89 2.07 29.33
C ALA A 338 30.74 3.39 30.11
N GLY A 339 29.94 3.36 31.18
CA GLY A 339 29.60 4.53 31.99
C GLY A 339 28.47 5.40 31.42
N GLN A 340 27.97 5.12 30.21
CA GLN A 340 26.75 5.77 29.73
C GLN A 340 25.57 5.36 30.62
N GLU A 341 24.80 6.34 31.09
CA GLU A 341 23.65 6.12 31.98
C GLU A 341 22.41 5.71 31.17
N VAL A 342 21.70 4.69 31.66
CA VAL A 342 20.39 4.27 31.14
C VAL A 342 19.34 4.45 32.23
N ILE A 343 18.18 5.00 31.85
CA ILE A 343 17.04 5.15 32.75
C ILE A 343 16.20 3.88 32.70
N VAL A 344 16.08 3.19 33.83
CA VAL A 344 15.18 2.05 34.01
C VAL A 344 13.93 2.52 34.71
N LYS A 345 12.78 2.22 34.12
CA LYS A 345 11.44 2.48 34.68
C LYS A 345 10.74 1.16 34.87
N ILE A 346 10.07 0.98 36.01
CA ILE A 346 9.22 -0.18 36.28
C ILE A 346 7.80 0.33 36.47
N ASN A 347 6.86 -0.23 35.73
CA ASN A 347 5.44 0.08 35.86
C ASN A 347 4.66 -1.11 36.44
N ASP A 348 3.62 -0.83 37.22
CA ASP A 348 2.68 -1.86 37.69
C ASP A 348 1.73 -2.33 36.58
N GLY A 349 0.87 -3.32 36.89
CA GLY A 349 -0.10 -3.87 35.93
C GLY A 349 -1.23 -2.92 35.51
N MET A 350 -1.30 -1.73 36.08
CA MET A 350 -2.19 -0.66 35.64
C MET A 350 -1.44 0.40 34.82
N GLY A 351 -0.13 0.26 34.63
CA GLY A 351 0.73 1.20 33.91
C GLY A 351 1.25 2.36 34.76
N ASN A 352 1.11 2.30 36.10
CA ASN A 352 1.65 3.34 36.98
C ASN A 352 3.16 3.14 37.17
N LEU A 353 3.93 4.23 37.07
CA LEU A 353 5.36 4.21 37.37
C LEU A 353 5.59 3.97 38.87
N VAL A 354 6.16 2.81 39.22
CA VAL A 354 6.47 2.43 40.62
C VAL A 354 7.95 2.54 40.97
N TYR A 355 8.83 2.61 39.96
CA TYR A 355 10.26 2.82 40.16
C TYR A 355 10.90 3.53 38.97
N THR A 356 11.89 4.39 39.24
CA THR A 356 12.78 4.95 38.22
C THR A 356 14.20 5.02 38.78
N GLY A 357 15.20 4.65 38.00
CA GLY A 357 16.60 4.67 38.40
C GLY A 357 17.54 4.85 37.22
N ASN A 358 18.71 5.43 37.47
CA ASN A 358 19.79 5.56 36.50
C ASN A 358 20.83 4.47 36.77
N TYR A 359 21.24 3.76 35.72
CA TYR A 359 22.20 2.68 35.78
C TYR A 359 23.32 2.89 34.75
N PRO A 360 24.59 2.98 35.18
CA PRO A 360 25.71 3.06 34.26
C PRO A 360 25.91 1.71 33.58
N ILE A 361 26.05 1.72 32.25
CA ILE A 361 26.39 0.52 31.49
C ILE A 361 27.84 0.10 31.81
N ASN A 362 28.05 -1.17 32.11
CA ASN A 362 29.40 -1.69 32.37
C ASN A 362 30.16 -2.03 31.08
N GLU A 363 31.44 -2.40 31.22
CA GLU A 363 32.35 -2.75 30.12
C GLU A 363 31.85 -3.89 29.21
N ASN A 364 30.89 -4.70 29.66
CA ASN A 364 30.32 -5.81 28.90
C ASN A 364 28.99 -5.43 28.20
N GLY A 365 28.60 -4.16 28.24
CA GLY A 365 27.34 -3.68 27.69
C GLY A 365 26.14 -4.20 28.48
N THR A 366 26.24 -4.27 29.81
CA THR A 366 25.15 -4.76 30.66
C THR A 366 24.84 -3.81 31.80
N ILE A 367 23.60 -3.85 32.27
CA ILE A 367 23.10 -3.19 33.48
C ILE A 367 22.39 -4.23 34.35
N ASN A 368 22.36 -4.02 35.65
CA ASN A 368 21.60 -4.86 36.57
C ASN A 368 21.15 -4.04 37.77
N GLY A 369 20.08 -4.50 38.42
CA GLY A 369 19.54 -3.83 39.59
C GLY A 369 18.63 -4.71 40.40
N GLU A 370 18.15 -4.11 41.49
CA GLU A 370 17.20 -4.68 42.42
C GLU A 370 16.07 -3.68 42.63
N PHE A 371 14.84 -4.18 42.68
CA PHE A 371 13.67 -3.42 43.05
C PHE A 371 12.88 -4.20 44.11
N MET A 372 12.60 -3.59 45.25
CA MET A 372 11.78 -4.21 46.29
C MET A 372 10.29 -3.98 45.98
N LEU A 373 9.54 -5.05 45.73
CA LEU A 373 8.08 -4.96 45.62
C LEU A 373 7.48 -4.58 46.97
N ALA A 374 6.57 -3.61 46.98
CA ALA A 374 5.86 -3.25 48.18
C ALA A 374 5.08 -4.46 48.74
N PRO A 375 4.94 -4.60 50.08
CA PRO A 375 4.17 -5.69 50.68
C PRO A 375 2.69 -5.73 50.25
N ASP A 376 2.15 -4.57 49.85
CA ASP A 376 0.80 -4.34 49.36
C ASP A 376 0.74 -4.11 47.83
N ALA A 377 1.82 -4.48 47.11
CA ALA A 377 1.89 -4.34 45.66
C ALA A 377 0.72 -5.07 44.96
N LEU A 378 0.13 -4.41 43.95
CA LEU A 378 -0.94 -4.99 43.15
C LEU A 378 -0.44 -6.23 42.40
N THR A 379 -1.27 -7.26 42.33
CA THR A 379 -0.99 -8.45 41.50
C THR A 379 -1.26 -8.15 40.03
N GLY A 380 -0.38 -8.60 39.14
CA GLY A 380 -0.54 -8.42 37.69
C GLY A 380 0.78 -8.53 36.96
N TYR A 381 0.78 -8.17 35.68
CA TYR A 381 2.00 -8.04 34.88
C TYR A 381 2.67 -6.72 35.17
N TYR A 382 3.97 -6.73 35.43
CA TYR A 382 4.78 -5.53 35.54
C TYR A 382 5.64 -5.43 34.27
N SER A 383 5.95 -4.21 33.85
CA SER A 383 6.73 -3.92 32.63
C SER A 383 7.93 -3.04 32.91
#